data_AF-A0A3G1LYH7-F1
#
_entry.id   AF-A0A3G1LYH7-F1
#
_cell.length_a   1.000
_cell.length_b   1.000
_cell.length_c   1.000
_cell.angle_alpha   90.00
_cell.angle_beta   90.00
_cell.angle_gamma   90.00
#
_symmetry.space_group_name_H-M   'P 1'
#
loop_
_entity.id
_entity.type
_entity.pdbx_description
1 polymer ?
#
loop_
_entity_poly.entity_id
_entity_poly.type
_entity_poly.pdbx_seq_one_letter_code
_entity_poly.pdbx_strand_id
1 'polypeptide(L)'
;MAYIANLQFLPLDEILLSNGYKHKVEKSSKNNPALYNENDTVKGTLIVSRKPDGSYHYFNTHNDEDKGTIIAFCKNRGLDFNDLIRNRDDLEISDKPNYKYNNSKLYAIITKEQEAERQKVVKQFEKLPTYDIESSDLFHTLLDSRSLDKSLLKPYNHLLKEDEHANLCVPCYLVNDDGNLIQSGYNKRLSKPFTMQGATNPTKHLMQAGSIKGFEVLAPQNIKNIQNIIVAESVFDGLSVLEMQGFDPNQTAIISTIGNFTEERMQKFVDKFLNTINTYKCKEYNEYHKEIDRYNKQLKDYENYTNFQKRYEKWRAKELAKHDNDPKKVHNDPIFSPVRDKNNLIPRPVFKPALALRLKEPKIPNLSLNVILAMDHDEQGRKFNAILEKIFYAHTKEIPNIYTPISKDANDDLKIAKALGLRQISNRILQDFLIDTRKKMQNPTTTPPQKSILANQLQKLQDLMPKPKLPQGVFNGYQQDHGFGSKYVANSVYYTNNQSQNKGHER
;
A
#
# COMPACT_ATOMS: atom_id res chain seq x y z
N MET A 1 -18.16 -27.90 29.58
CA MET A 1 -18.74 -26.54 29.54
C MET A 1 -18.90 -26.15 28.09
N ALA A 2 -20.12 -25.84 27.65
CA ALA A 2 -20.34 -25.35 26.29
C ALA A 2 -19.57 -24.04 26.10
N TYR A 3 -18.78 -23.96 25.04
CA TYR A 3 -17.92 -22.81 24.74
C TYR A 3 -18.80 -21.70 24.15
N ILE A 4 -19.29 -20.81 25.01
CA ILE A 4 -20.11 -19.67 24.57
C ILE A 4 -19.16 -18.69 23.86
N ALA A 5 -19.20 -18.69 22.52
CA ALA A 5 -18.19 -18.05 21.68
C ALA A 5 -18.07 -16.51 21.79
N ASN A 6 -18.96 -15.85 22.56
CA ASN A 6 -19.10 -14.39 22.57
C ASN A 6 -19.00 -13.72 23.95
N LEU A 7 -18.55 -14.44 25.00
CA LEU A 7 -18.50 -13.90 26.37
C LEU A 7 -17.68 -12.63 26.51
N GLN A 8 -16.61 -12.50 25.73
CA GLN A 8 -15.73 -11.34 25.75
C GLN A 8 -16.38 -10.05 25.25
N PHE A 9 -17.56 -10.10 24.60
CA PHE A 9 -18.24 -8.92 24.06
C PHE A 9 -19.34 -8.37 24.98
N LEU A 10 -19.61 -9.03 26.10
CA LEU A 10 -20.61 -8.57 27.06
C LEU A 10 -20.11 -7.33 27.83
N PRO A 11 -21.00 -6.38 28.17
CA PRO A 11 -20.62 -5.12 28.83
C PRO A 11 -20.17 -5.37 30.28
N LEU A 12 -18.89 -5.67 30.46
CA LEU A 12 -18.32 -6.07 31.75
C LEU A 12 -18.53 -4.99 32.82
N ASP A 13 -18.40 -3.73 32.48
CA ASP A 13 -18.60 -2.62 33.40
C ASP A 13 -20.04 -2.58 33.94
N GLU A 14 -21.04 -2.71 33.07
CA GLU A 14 -22.44 -2.76 33.49
C GLU A 14 -22.75 -4.02 34.31
N ILE A 15 -22.21 -5.18 33.91
CA ILE A 15 -22.36 -6.44 34.65
C ILE A 15 -21.80 -6.29 36.08
N LEU A 16 -20.61 -5.72 36.22
CA LEU A 16 -19.98 -5.51 37.52
C LEU A 16 -20.80 -4.55 38.40
N LEU A 17 -21.34 -3.47 37.82
CA LEU A 17 -22.22 -2.54 38.55
C LEU A 17 -23.49 -3.25 39.06
N SER A 18 -24.12 -4.10 38.25
CA SER A 18 -25.25 -4.94 38.67
C SER A 18 -24.90 -5.94 39.76
N ASN A 19 -23.61 -6.27 39.92
CA ASN A 19 -23.10 -7.16 40.97
C ASN A 19 -22.49 -6.40 42.17
N GLY A 20 -22.89 -5.15 42.37
CA GLY A 20 -22.53 -4.38 43.56
C GLY A 20 -21.14 -3.71 43.52
N TYR A 21 -20.46 -3.71 42.37
CA TYR A 21 -19.32 -2.81 42.17
C TYR A 21 -19.81 -1.37 42.09
N LYS A 22 -18.96 -0.45 42.54
CA LYS A 22 -19.23 0.99 42.56
C LYS A 22 -18.21 1.73 41.71
N HIS A 23 -18.65 2.86 41.14
CA HIS A 23 -17.75 3.76 40.45
C HIS A 23 -16.79 4.44 41.42
N LYS A 24 -15.52 4.46 41.05
CA LYS A 24 -14.50 5.31 41.64
C LYS A 24 -14.42 6.60 40.82
N VAL A 25 -15.31 7.53 41.12
CA VAL A 25 -15.64 8.70 40.29
C VAL A 25 -14.38 9.52 39.96
N GLU A 26 -13.46 9.65 40.91
CA GLU A 26 -12.23 10.43 40.80
C GLU A 26 -11.15 9.78 39.92
N LYS A 27 -11.29 8.49 39.59
CA LYS A 27 -10.36 7.74 38.72
C LYS A 27 -11.03 7.20 37.45
N SER A 28 -12.32 7.45 37.28
CA SER A 28 -13.11 6.98 36.15
C SER A 28 -13.02 7.96 34.99
N SER A 29 -12.88 7.44 33.78
CA SER A 29 -13.08 8.19 32.54
C SER A 29 -14.26 7.63 31.76
N LYS A 30 -14.81 8.41 30.82
CA LYS A 30 -15.96 8.00 30.01
C LYS A 30 -15.77 6.65 29.29
N ASN A 31 -14.53 6.34 28.88
CA ASN A 31 -14.21 5.12 28.12
C ASN A 31 -13.52 4.05 28.96
N ASN A 32 -13.05 4.42 30.15
CA ASN A 32 -12.40 3.50 31.07
C ASN A 32 -12.98 3.72 32.48
N PRO A 33 -14.16 3.16 32.78
CA PRO A 33 -14.73 3.23 34.11
C PRO A 33 -13.80 2.52 35.11
N ALA A 34 -13.52 3.21 36.22
CA ALA A 34 -12.81 2.66 37.35
C ALA A 34 -13.85 2.14 38.35
N LEU A 35 -13.83 0.84 38.60
CA LEU A 35 -14.77 0.14 39.46
C LEU A 35 -14.05 -0.44 40.67
N TYR A 36 -14.72 -0.45 41.82
CA TYR A 36 -14.23 -1.12 43.01
C TYR A 36 -15.38 -1.80 43.74
N ASN A 37 -15.07 -2.85 44.47
CA ASN A 37 -16.03 -3.49 45.36
C ASN A 37 -15.28 -3.88 46.65
N GLU A 38 -15.79 -3.41 47.78
CA GLU A 38 -15.19 -3.65 49.10
C GLU A 38 -15.29 -5.12 49.52
N ASN A 39 -16.24 -5.86 48.92
CA ASN A 39 -16.50 -7.27 49.17
C ASN A 39 -15.90 -8.19 48.09
N ASP A 40 -15.12 -7.65 47.14
CA ASP A 40 -14.44 -8.48 46.13
C ASP A 40 -13.36 -9.34 46.80
N THR A 41 -13.22 -10.58 46.34
CA THR A 41 -12.20 -11.52 46.82
C THR A 41 -10.80 -11.03 46.47
N VAL A 42 -10.66 -10.30 45.36
CA VAL A 42 -9.41 -9.65 44.94
C VAL A 42 -9.50 -8.15 45.17
N LYS A 43 -8.75 -7.64 46.15
CA LYS A 43 -8.71 -6.20 46.44
C LYS A 43 -8.10 -5.42 45.28
N GLY A 44 -8.70 -4.28 44.95
CA GLY A 44 -8.15 -3.34 43.99
C GLY A 44 -9.19 -2.47 43.31
N THR A 45 -8.71 -1.53 42.49
CA THR A 45 -9.57 -0.80 41.56
C THR A 45 -9.38 -1.39 40.18
N LEU A 46 -10.48 -1.82 39.58
CA LEU A 46 -10.55 -2.36 38.24
C LEU A 46 -10.78 -1.25 37.23
N ILE A 47 -9.97 -1.20 36.21
CA ILE A 47 -10.20 -0.36 35.04
C ILE A 47 -10.79 -1.25 33.96
N VAL A 48 -12.06 -1.05 33.63
CA VAL A 48 -12.70 -1.76 32.52
C VAL A 48 -12.57 -0.91 31.26
N SER A 49 -12.23 -1.53 30.14
CA SER A 49 -12.05 -0.88 28.85
C SER A 49 -12.69 -1.72 27.75
N ARG A 50 -13.49 -1.08 26.90
CA ARG A 50 -13.93 -1.69 25.65
C ARG A 50 -12.88 -1.46 24.57
N LYS A 51 -12.39 -2.52 23.95
CA LYS A 51 -11.41 -2.48 22.87
C LYS A 51 -12.10 -2.14 21.53
N PRO A 52 -11.34 -1.68 20.52
CA PRO A 52 -11.89 -1.34 19.21
C PRO A 52 -12.60 -2.51 18.50
N ASP A 53 -12.20 -3.75 18.79
CA ASP A 53 -12.85 -4.96 18.30
C ASP A 53 -14.16 -5.30 19.02
N GLY A 54 -14.60 -4.44 19.95
CA GLY A 54 -15.82 -4.59 20.73
C GLY A 54 -15.66 -5.44 21.99
N SER A 55 -14.51 -6.08 22.20
CA SER A 55 -14.26 -6.91 23.38
C SER A 55 -14.06 -6.07 24.64
N TYR A 56 -14.50 -6.57 25.78
CA TYR A 56 -14.31 -5.95 27.08
C TYR A 56 -13.15 -6.59 27.82
N HIS A 57 -12.20 -5.74 28.20
CA HIS A 57 -11.05 -6.11 29.02
C HIS A 57 -11.06 -5.34 30.33
N TYR A 58 -10.52 -5.95 31.38
CA TYR A 58 -10.24 -5.28 32.64
C TYR A 58 -8.76 -5.34 32.99
N PHE A 59 -8.34 -4.42 33.84
CA PHE A 59 -7.03 -4.37 34.44
C PHE A 59 -7.16 -3.97 35.90
N ASN A 60 -6.60 -4.76 36.82
CA ASN A 60 -6.53 -4.41 38.23
C ASN A 60 -5.28 -3.57 38.52
N THR A 61 -5.49 -2.35 38.99
CA THR A 61 -4.42 -1.39 39.31
C THR A 61 -3.49 -1.81 40.44
N HIS A 62 -3.85 -2.84 41.22
CA HIS A 62 -3.07 -3.31 42.37
C HIS A 62 -2.39 -4.66 42.11
N ASN A 63 -2.66 -5.29 40.97
CA ASN A 63 -2.08 -6.58 40.61
C ASN A 63 -1.98 -6.70 39.07
N ASP A 64 -0.76 -6.59 38.54
CA ASP A 64 -0.48 -6.63 37.11
C ASP A 64 -0.82 -7.97 36.44
N GLU A 65 -0.97 -9.05 37.22
CA GLU A 65 -1.39 -10.37 36.75
C GLU A 65 -2.92 -10.52 36.72
N ASP A 66 -3.67 -9.67 37.44
CA ASP A 66 -5.13 -9.67 37.45
C ASP A 66 -5.70 -8.75 36.35
N LYS A 67 -5.61 -9.23 35.11
CA LYS A 67 -6.07 -8.53 33.91
C LYS A 67 -6.51 -9.50 32.83
N GLY A 68 -7.31 -9.01 31.88
CA GLY A 68 -7.69 -9.79 30.70
C GLY A 68 -9.15 -9.62 30.32
N THR A 69 -9.74 -10.64 29.70
CA THR A 69 -11.16 -10.68 29.33
C THR A 69 -12.05 -11.01 30.53
N ILE A 70 -13.36 -10.98 30.31
CA ILE A 70 -14.37 -11.49 31.26
C ILE A 70 -14.04 -12.92 31.73
N ILE A 71 -13.48 -13.76 30.86
CA ILE A 71 -13.10 -15.13 31.20
C ILE A 71 -11.96 -15.13 32.23
N ALA A 72 -10.95 -14.28 32.04
CA ALA A 72 -9.86 -14.12 33.00
C ALA A 72 -10.38 -13.58 34.34
N PHE A 73 -11.35 -12.65 34.28
CA PHE A 73 -12.00 -12.09 35.47
C PHE A 73 -12.67 -13.17 36.33
N CYS A 74 -13.53 -14.00 35.72
CA CYS A 74 -14.20 -15.13 36.37
C CYS A 74 -13.18 -16.10 36.97
N LYS A 75 -12.18 -16.49 36.18
CA LYS A 75 -11.14 -17.43 36.59
C LYS A 75 -10.36 -16.94 37.81
N ASN A 76 -9.92 -15.68 37.79
CA ASN A 76 -9.08 -15.10 38.84
C ASN A 76 -9.84 -14.95 40.17
N ARG A 77 -11.17 -14.90 40.12
CA ARG A 77 -12.04 -14.78 41.30
C ARG A 77 -12.71 -16.10 41.70
N GLY A 78 -12.45 -17.20 40.99
CA GLY A 78 -13.11 -18.47 41.22
C GLY A 78 -14.62 -18.42 41.02
N LEU A 79 -15.11 -17.50 40.18
CA LEU A 79 -16.53 -17.28 39.93
C LEU A 79 -16.98 -18.08 38.72
N ASP A 80 -18.13 -18.76 38.81
CA ASP A 80 -18.80 -19.28 37.62
C ASP A 80 -19.35 -18.11 36.80
N PHE A 81 -19.33 -18.27 35.48
CA PHE A 81 -19.83 -17.23 34.60
C PHE A 81 -21.33 -16.99 34.80
N ASN A 82 -22.15 -18.02 35.02
CA ASN A 82 -23.58 -17.86 35.23
C ASN A 82 -23.89 -17.07 36.52
N ASP A 83 -23.04 -17.22 37.53
CA ASP A 83 -23.13 -16.43 38.76
C ASP A 83 -22.81 -14.95 38.51
N LEU A 84 -21.86 -14.66 37.61
CA LEU A 84 -21.50 -13.29 37.25
C LEU A 84 -22.63 -12.56 36.51
N ILE A 85 -23.44 -13.24 35.71
CA ILE A 85 -24.52 -12.59 34.96
C ILE A 85 -25.90 -12.76 35.58
N ARG A 86 -26.00 -13.39 36.75
CA ARG A 86 -27.25 -13.74 37.41
C ARG A 86 -28.20 -12.55 37.66
N ASN A 87 -27.66 -11.33 37.70
CA ASN A 87 -28.44 -10.10 37.90
C ASN A 87 -28.73 -9.36 36.57
N ARG A 88 -28.56 -10.01 35.42
CA ARG A 88 -28.71 -9.47 34.07
C ARG A 88 -29.53 -10.40 33.16
N ASP A 89 -30.79 -10.60 33.52
CA ASP A 89 -31.75 -11.41 32.75
C ASP A 89 -32.07 -10.83 31.35
N ASP A 90 -31.66 -9.58 31.10
CA ASP A 90 -31.77 -8.86 29.81
C ASP A 90 -30.70 -9.24 28.79
N LEU A 91 -29.67 -10.00 29.19
CA LEU A 91 -28.59 -10.44 28.31
C LEU A 91 -28.98 -11.75 27.61
N GLU A 92 -29.39 -11.66 26.34
CA GLU A 92 -29.59 -12.83 25.49
C GLU A 92 -28.22 -13.46 25.16
N ILE A 93 -27.91 -14.60 25.79
CA ILE A 93 -26.71 -15.39 25.51
C ILE A 93 -27.03 -16.38 24.41
N SER A 94 -26.40 -16.21 23.25
CA SER A 94 -26.60 -17.04 22.08
C SER A 94 -25.24 -17.47 21.53
N ASP A 95 -25.16 -18.72 21.07
CA ASP A 95 -24.00 -19.25 20.33
C ASP A 95 -23.80 -18.54 18.97
N LYS A 96 -24.80 -17.77 18.53
CA LYS A 96 -24.74 -16.86 17.38
C LYS A 96 -24.44 -15.42 17.84
N PRO A 97 -23.61 -14.65 17.11
CA PRO A 97 -23.28 -13.28 17.48
C PRO A 97 -24.56 -12.44 17.62
N ASN A 98 -24.77 -11.87 18.80
CA ASN A 98 -26.01 -11.17 19.12
C ASN A 98 -25.93 -9.72 18.62
N TYR A 99 -26.63 -9.42 17.51
CA TYR A 99 -26.63 -8.11 16.84
C TYR A 99 -27.40 -7.02 17.60
N LYS A 100 -28.14 -7.36 18.67
CA LYS A 100 -28.98 -6.40 19.42
C LYS A 100 -28.21 -5.40 20.28
N TYR A 101 -27.07 -5.80 20.85
CA TYR A 101 -26.21 -4.92 21.67
C TYR A 101 -25.11 -4.20 20.87
N ASN A 102 -25.05 -4.41 19.55
CA ASN A 102 -24.19 -3.66 18.64
C ASN A 102 -24.74 -2.28 18.23
N ASN A 103 -25.94 -1.90 18.71
CA ASN A 103 -26.62 -0.67 18.30
C ASN A 103 -26.61 0.47 19.34
N SER A 104 -25.89 0.36 20.46
CA SER A 104 -25.69 1.50 21.38
C SER A 104 -24.44 2.30 20.99
N LYS A 105 -24.65 3.32 20.14
CA LYS A 105 -23.68 4.31 19.61
C LYS A 105 -22.56 3.76 18.73
N LEU A 106 -22.63 4.10 17.44
CA LEU A 106 -21.49 4.16 16.53
C LEU A 106 -20.35 4.90 17.25
N TYR A 107 -19.29 4.18 17.65
CA TYR A 107 -18.11 4.85 18.20
C TYR A 107 -17.52 5.66 17.06
N ALA A 108 -17.49 6.99 17.24
CA ALA A 108 -16.83 7.86 16.30
C ALA A 108 -15.36 7.40 16.14
N ILE A 109 -14.93 7.16 14.90
CA ILE A 109 -13.55 6.83 14.54
C ILE A 109 -12.60 7.91 15.10
N ILE A 110 -13.12 9.14 15.28
CA ILE A 110 -12.40 10.28 15.83
C ILE A 110 -13.23 10.94 16.92
N THR A 111 -12.66 11.08 18.12
CA THR A 111 -13.27 11.88 19.21
C THR A 111 -13.23 13.37 18.89
N LYS A 112 -14.08 14.19 19.54
CA LYS A 112 -14.08 15.66 19.30
C LYS A 112 -12.74 16.30 19.61
N GLU A 113 -12.06 15.81 20.65
CA GLU A 113 -10.74 16.27 21.07
C GLU A 113 -9.68 15.92 20.00
N GLN A 114 -9.70 14.68 19.50
CA GLN A 114 -8.82 14.23 18.42
C GLN A 114 -9.08 15.00 17.12
N GLU A 115 -10.33 15.31 16.80
CA GLU A 115 -10.67 16.11 15.61
C GLU A 115 -10.14 17.54 15.73
N ALA A 116 -10.26 18.16 16.90
CA ALA A 116 -9.70 19.49 17.15
C ALA A 116 -8.17 19.51 17.05
N GLU A 117 -7.49 18.48 17.56
CA GLU A 117 -6.03 18.32 17.42
C GLU A 117 -5.65 18.08 15.95
N ARG A 118 -6.33 17.16 15.26
CA ARG A 118 -6.14 16.85 13.84
C ARG A 118 -6.20 18.12 12.99
N GLN A 119 -7.22 18.95 13.19
CA GLN A 119 -7.36 20.21 12.46
C GLN A 119 -6.19 21.17 12.70
N LYS A 120 -5.64 21.23 13.93
CA LYS A 120 -4.45 22.04 14.23
C LYS A 120 -3.23 21.49 13.50
N VAL A 121 -3.01 20.18 13.56
CA VAL A 121 -1.86 19.51 12.92
C VAL A 121 -1.91 19.63 11.40
N VAL A 122 -3.09 19.46 10.79
CA VAL A 122 -3.28 19.63 9.34
C VAL A 122 -3.00 21.07 8.92
N LYS A 123 -3.51 22.08 9.66
CA LYS A 123 -3.19 23.49 9.39
C LYS A 123 -1.70 23.80 9.56
N GLN A 124 -1.00 23.12 10.46
CA GLN A 124 0.46 23.24 10.57
C GLN A 124 1.15 22.67 9.34
N PHE A 125 0.75 21.48 8.90
CA PHE A 125 1.29 20.83 7.71
C PHE A 125 1.09 21.66 6.43
N GLU A 126 -0.09 22.24 6.25
CA GLU A 126 -0.42 23.11 5.11
C GLU A 126 0.50 24.34 5.01
N LYS A 127 0.94 24.87 6.16
CA LYS A 127 1.86 26.01 6.24
C LYS A 127 3.32 25.65 5.97
N LEU A 128 3.67 24.36 6.00
CA LEU A 128 5.04 23.95 5.72
C LEU A 128 5.40 24.21 4.25
N PRO A 129 6.64 24.62 3.96
CA PRO A 129 7.13 24.72 2.61
C PRO A 129 7.12 23.34 1.92
N THR A 130 6.91 23.33 0.62
CA THR A 130 7.17 22.13 -0.21
C THR A 130 8.60 21.68 -0.01
N TYR A 131 8.79 20.37 0.05
CA TYR A 131 10.10 19.80 0.23
C TYR A 131 11.00 20.12 -0.98
N ASP A 132 12.21 20.64 -0.73
CA ASP A 132 13.14 20.93 -1.82
C ASP A 132 13.89 19.66 -2.22
N ILE A 133 13.43 19.02 -3.29
CA ILE A 133 14.01 17.79 -3.82
C ILE A 133 15.40 18.02 -4.43
N GLU A 134 15.72 19.23 -4.89
CA GLU A 134 16.96 19.49 -5.64
C GLU A 134 18.04 20.17 -4.79
N SER A 135 17.67 20.89 -3.72
CA SER A 135 18.60 21.63 -2.88
C SER A 135 18.78 21.08 -1.46
N SER A 136 17.94 20.15 -1.00
CA SER A 136 18.03 19.65 0.38
C SER A 136 19.15 18.60 0.49
N ASP A 137 20.27 18.94 1.12
CA ASP A 137 21.34 17.98 1.45
C ASP A 137 20.80 16.77 2.25
N LEU A 138 19.71 16.99 3.00
CA LEU A 138 19.05 15.90 3.70
C LEU A 138 18.35 14.94 2.74
N PHE A 139 17.72 15.44 1.68
CA PHE A 139 17.10 14.57 0.67
C PHE A 139 18.11 13.58 0.12
N HIS A 140 19.28 14.11 -0.23
CA HIS A 140 20.40 13.32 -0.68
C HIS A 140 20.81 12.32 0.40
N THR A 141 21.07 12.76 1.62
CA THR A 141 21.50 11.88 2.72
C THR A 141 20.48 10.77 3.03
N LEU A 142 19.19 11.08 3.08
CA LEU A 142 18.13 10.13 3.39
C LEU A 142 18.00 9.07 2.29
N LEU A 143 17.91 9.49 1.02
CA LEU A 143 17.82 8.54 -0.08
C LEU A 143 19.12 7.77 -0.30
N ASP A 144 20.28 8.40 -0.12
CA ASP A 144 21.60 7.77 -0.25
C ASP A 144 21.75 6.68 0.82
N SER A 145 21.35 6.93 2.07
CA SER A 145 21.33 5.91 3.13
C SER A 145 20.40 4.72 2.83
N ARG A 146 19.36 4.95 2.03
CA ARG A 146 18.41 3.94 1.57
C ARG A 146 18.78 3.34 0.21
N SER A 147 19.88 3.81 -0.40
CA SER A 147 20.30 3.45 -1.75
C SER A 147 19.16 3.60 -2.77
N LEU A 148 18.33 4.64 -2.66
CA LEU A 148 17.22 4.91 -3.59
C LEU A 148 17.63 5.91 -4.68
N ASP A 149 17.10 5.76 -5.88
CA ASP A 149 17.23 6.79 -6.93
C ASP A 149 16.46 8.06 -6.52
N LYS A 150 17.18 9.18 -6.55
CA LYS A 150 16.71 10.52 -6.20
C LYS A 150 15.55 11.01 -7.06
N SER A 151 15.45 10.57 -8.31
CA SER A 151 14.38 10.99 -9.21
C SER A 151 13.01 10.41 -8.85
N LEU A 152 12.95 9.32 -8.06
CA LEU A 152 11.72 8.58 -7.78
C LEU A 152 10.69 9.40 -7.01
N LEU A 153 11.14 10.35 -6.19
CA LEU A 153 10.25 11.20 -5.40
C LEU A 153 9.70 12.41 -6.14
N LYS A 154 10.26 12.76 -7.32
CA LYS A 154 9.85 13.94 -8.09
C LYS A 154 8.33 13.98 -8.36
N PRO A 155 7.67 12.90 -8.80
CA PRO A 155 6.22 12.91 -9.07
C PRO A 155 5.34 13.12 -7.83
N TYR A 156 5.89 12.87 -6.64
CA TYR A 156 5.19 12.98 -5.36
C TYR A 156 5.44 14.31 -4.63
N ASN A 157 6.27 15.21 -5.18
CA ASN A 157 6.73 16.40 -4.47
C ASN A 157 5.59 17.30 -3.95
N HIS A 158 4.48 17.35 -4.68
CA HIS A 158 3.30 18.12 -4.30
C HIS A 158 2.68 17.68 -2.95
N LEU A 159 3.03 16.48 -2.44
CA LEU A 159 2.61 15.94 -1.14
C LEU A 159 3.69 16.13 -0.06
N LEU A 160 4.95 16.32 -0.44
CA LEU A 160 6.08 16.31 0.48
C LEU A 160 6.34 17.71 1.02
N LYS A 161 6.58 17.79 2.34
CA LYS A 161 6.86 19.04 3.04
C LYS A 161 8.16 18.96 3.81
N GLU A 162 8.76 20.11 4.09
CA GLU A 162 9.93 20.23 4.98
C GLU A 162 9.55 21.02 6.23
N ASP A 163 9.98 20.57 7.41
CA ASP A 163 9.84 21.37 8.65
C ASP A 163 11.10 22.18 8.99
N GLU A 164 11.02 23.00 10.03
CA GLU A 164 12.13 23.89 10.47
C GLU A 164 13.42 23.15 10.89
N HIS A 165 13.36 21.83 11.06
CA HIS A 165 14.53 20.99 11.36
C HIS A 165 15.02 20.24 10.12
N ALA A 166 14.61 20.68 8.93
CA ALA A 166 14.83 20.05 7.64
C ALA A 166 14.17 18.65 7.52
N ASN A 167 13.26 18.24 8.41
CA ASN A 167 12.70 16.88 8.35
C ASN A 167 11.79 16.70 7.14
N LEU A 168 11.90 15.55 6.46
CA LEU A 168 10.93 15.16 5.43
C LEU A 168 9.60 14.79 6.09
N CYS A 169 8.54 15.52 5.74
CA CYS A 169 7.20 15.35 6.26
C CYS A 169 6.28 14.72 5.19
N VAL A 170 5.71 13.56 5.52
CA VAL A 170 4.82 12.79 4.64
C VAL A 170 3.40 12.76 5.22
N PRO A 171 2.36 13.12 4.45
CA PRO A 171 0.99 13.19 4.97
C PRO A 171 0.40 11.80 5.22
N CYS A 172 -0.44 11.70 6.25
CA CYS A 172 -1.13 10.47 6.64
C CYS A 172 -2.65 10.63 6.50
N TYR A 173 -3.34 9.64 5.94
CA TYR A 173 -4.76 9.68 5.65
C TYR A 173 -5.54 8.55 6.34
N LEU A 174 -6.81 8.80 6.62
CA LEU A 174 -7.75 7.80 7.13
C LEU A 174 -9.15 8.07 6.58
N VAL A 175 -10.08 7.14 6.81
CA VAL A 175 -11.50 7.34 6.54
C VAL A 175 -12.23 7.74 7.82
N ASN A 176 -12.94 8.86 7.79
CA ASN A 176 -13.74 9.35 8.93
C ASN A 176 -15.11 8.64 9.01
N ASP A 177 -15.91 9.01 10.00
CA ASP A 177 -17.24 8.42 10.22
C ASP A 177 -18.22 8.65 9.05
N ASP A 178 -18.05 9.73 8.30
CA ASP A 178 -18.84 10.03 7.09
C ASP A 178 -18.37 9.23 5.87
N GLY A 179 -17.36 8.38 6.01
CA GLY A 179 -16.77 7.64 4.90
C GLY A 179 -15.88 8.49 3.99
N ASN A 180 -15.41 9.65 4.44
CA ASN A 180 -14.53 10.54 3.69
C ASN A 180 -13.06 10.29 4.01
N LEU A 181 -12.23 10.30 2.96
CA LEU A 181 -10.78 10.24 3.10
C LEU A 181 -10.28 11.61 3.57
N ILE A 182 -9.73 11.68 4.78
CA ILE A 182 -9.25 12.91 5.39
C ILE A 182 -7.80 12.77 5.85
N GLN A 183 -7.08 13.88 5.90
CA GLN A 183 -5.74 13.91 6.48
C GLN A 183 -5.83 13.80 8.00
N SER A 184 -5.18 12.78 8.55
CA SER A 184 -5.08 12.49 9.99
C SER A 184 -3.93 13.25 10.68
N GLY A 185 -2.90 13.59 9.92
CA GLY A 185 -1.66 14.17 10.42
C GLY A 185 -0.56 13.98 9.38
N TYR A 186 0.67 13.88 9.84
CA TYR A 186 1.82 13.58 8.99
C TYR A 186 2.94 12.97 9.82
N ASN A 187 3.85 12.26 9.17
CA ASN A 187 4.99 11.63 9.80
C ASN A 187 6.29 12.28 9.32
N LYS A 188 7.16 12.58 10.27
CA LYS A 188 8.45 13.24 10.07
C LYS A 188 9.58 12.23 10.05
N ARG A 189 10.43 12.31 9.02
CA ARG A 189 11.68 11.55 8.92
C ARG A 189 12.76 12.46 9.43
N LEU A 190 13.32 12.06 10.57
CA LEU A 190 14.18 12.94 11.33
C LEU A 190 15.53 13.08 10.65
N SER A 191 15.91 14.32 10.37
CA SER A 191 17.22 14.70 9.81
C SER A 191 18.35 14.34 10.76
N LYS A 192 18.10 14.57 12.05
CA LYS A 192 18.98 14.22 13.17
C LYS A 192 18.21 13.27 14.10
N PRO A 193 18.35 11.95 13.93
CA PRO A 193 17.62 10.99 14.75
C PRO A 193 18.05 11.04 16.22
N PHE A 194 17.10 10.77 17.11
CA PHE A 194 17.35 10.83 18.55
C PHE A 194 17.97 9.52 19.06
N THR A 195 18.98 9.64 19.91
CA THR A 195 19.54 8.53 20.70
C THR A 195 18.93 8.58 22.10
N MET A 196 18.20 7.54 22.50
CA MET A 196 17.73 7.38 23.87
C MET A 196 18.92 7.22 24.81
N GLN A 197 18.81 7.74 26.04
CA GLN A 197 19.86 7.60 27.06
C GLN A 197 20.22 6.12 27.25
N GLY A 198 21.50 5.80 27.08
CA GLY A 198 22.04 4.43 27.21
C GLY A 198 22.13 3.63 25.91
N ALA A 199 21.65 4.15 24.77
CA ALA A 199 21.83 3.50 23.47
C ALA A 199 23.08 4.00 22.75
N THR A 200 23.82 3.10 22.09
CA THR A 200 25.01 3.45 21.29
C THR A 200 24.66 3.89 19.86
N ASN A 201 23.42 3.64 19.41
CA ASN A 201 22.92 3.98 18.08
C ASN A 201 21.63 4.82 18.18
N PRO A 202 21.33 5.69 17.19
CA PRO A 202 20.07 6.43 17.17
C PRO A 202 18.88 5.47 17.21
N THR A 203 17.94 5.74 18.11
CA THR A 203 16.80 4.87 18.43
C THR A 203 15.49 5.29 17.77
N LYS A 204 15.40 6.53 17.28
CA LYS A 204 14.16 7.05 16.68
C LYS A 204 14.45 7.90 15.44
N HIS A 205 14.08 7.37 14.28
CA HIS A 205 14.20 8.01 12.96
C HIS A 205 12.88 8.56 12.41
N LEU A 206 11.76 8.24 13.09
CA LEU A 206 10.41 8.57 12.67
C LEU A 206 9.63 9.20 13.83
N MET A 207 8.92 10.29 13.57
CA MET A 207 8.00 10.90 14.53
C MET A 207 6.65 11.21 13.89
N GLN A 208 5.57 10.82 14.56
CA GLN A 208 4.22 11.17 14.14
C GLN A 208 3.83 12.54 14.70
N ALA A 209 3.27 13.40 13.84
CA ALA A 209 2.55 14.60 14.22
C ALA A 209 1.04 14.33 14.14
N GLY A 210 0.38 14.40 15.30
CA GLY A 210 -1.04 14.11 15.49
C GLY A 210 -1.31 12.81 16.26
N SER A 211 -2.38 12.78 17.04
CA SER A 211 -2.77 11.64 17.87
C SER A 211 -3.44 10.48 17.13
N ILE A 212 -3.80 10.67 15.85
CA ILE A 212 -4.53 9.67 15.06
C ILE A 212 -3.61 9.04 14.02
N LYS A 213 -3.44 7.72 14.08
CA LYS A 213 -2.72 6.97 13.05
C LYS A 213 -3.52 6.92 11.75
N GLY A 214 -2.84 7.18 10.64
CA GLY A 214 -3.35 7.03 9.28
C GLY A 214 -2.29 6.43 8.37
N PHE A 215 -2.70 6.05 7.17
CA PHE A 215 -1.86 5.50 6.12
C PHE A 215 -1.09 6.60 5.43
N GLU A 216 0.20 6.41 5.22
CA GLU A 216 0.96 7.30 4.35
C GLU A 216 0.63 7.00 2.90
N VAL A 217 0.45 8.04 2.11
CA VAL A 217 0.11 7.89 0.69
C VAL A 217 1.01 8.80 -0.12
N LEU A 218 1.78 8.20 -1.01
CA LEU A 218 2.44 8.90 -2.12
C LEU A 218 1.70 8.54 -3.39
N ALA A 219 0.98 9.49 -3.97
CA ALA A 219 0.26 9.31 -5.22
C ALA A 219 0.73 10.38 -6.22
N PRO A 220 0.82 10.06 -7.53
CA PRO A 220 1.13 11.06 -8.53
C PRO A 220 0.02 12.12 -8.57
N GLN A 221 0.39 13.36 -8.92
CA GLN A 221 -0.56 14.49 -8.91
C GLN A 221 -1.78 14.24 -9.80
N ASN A 222 -1.57 13.53 -10.91
CA ASN A 222 -2.65 13.04 -11.74
C ASN A 222 -3.03 11.60 -11.35
N ILE A 223 -3.96 11.48 -10.40
CA ILE A 223 -4.50 10.20 -9.89
C ILE A 223 -5.06 9.31 -11.02
N LYS A 224 -5.48 9.91 -12.15
CA LYS A 224 -5.99 9.17 -13.32
C LYS A 224 -4.94 8.23 -13.93
N ASN A 225 -3.66 8.61 -13.85
CA ASN A 225 -2.56 7.87 -14.45
C ASN A 225 -2.15 6.64 -13.64
N ILE A 226 -2.74 6.41 -12.47
CA ILE A 226 -2.37 5.30 -11.59
C ILE A 226 -2.75 3.97 -12.26
N GLN A 227 -1.71 3.19 -12.52
CA GLN A 227 -1.78 1.82 -13.03
C GLN A 227 -1.26 0.82 -12.00
N ASN A 228 -0.35 1.24 -11.11
CA ASN A 228 0.22 0.40 -10.07
C ASN A 228 -0.11 0.96 -8.68
N ILE A 229 -0.41 0.06 -7.73
CA ILE A 229 -0.53 0.37 -6.31
C ILE A 229 0.44 -0.53 -5.56
N ILE A 230 1.39 0.04 -4.83
CA ILE A 230 2.30 -0.70 -3.96
C ILE A 230 1.86 -0.45 -2.52
N VAL A 231 1.62 -1.51 -1.76
CA VAL A 231 1.35 -1.44 -0.32
C VAL A 231 2.51 -2.06 0.44
N ALA A 232 3.13 -1.30 1.32
CA ALA A 232 4.30 -1.74 2.09
C ALA A 232 4.24 -1.23 3.54
N GLU A 233 5.16 -1.68 4.39
CA GLU A 233 5.20 -1.19 5.76
C GLU A 233 5.60 0.28 5.81
N SER A 234 6.68 0.67 5.12
CA SER A 234 7.10 2.07 4.95
C SER A 234 7.02 2.55 3.50
N VAL A 235 6.90 3.87 3.30
CA VAL A 235 6.99 4.46 1.95
C VAL A 235 8.32 4.17 1.26
N PHE A 236 9.41 3.96 2.02
CA PHE A 236 10.72 3.65 1.43
C PHE A 236 10.81 2.21 0.95
N ASP A 237 10.11 1.28 1.60
CA ASP A 237 10.00 -0.10 1.12
C ASP A 237 9.17 -0.13 -0.17
N GLY A 238 8.08 0.64 -0.21
CA GLY A 238 7.30 0.84 -1.42
C GLY A 238 8.11 1.45 -2.57
N LEU A 239 8.93 2.47 -2.30
CA LEU A 239 9.85 3.05 -3.28
C LEU A 239 10.93 2.06 -3.73
N SER A 240 11.39 1.19 -2.83
CA SER A 240 12.39 0.18 -3.15
C SER A 240 11.84 -0.87 -4.12
N VAL A 241 10.59 -1.31 -3.91
CA VAL A 241 9.88 -2.17 -4.86
C VAL A 241 9.63 -1.47 -6.18
N LEU A 242 9.20 -0.20 -6.14
CA LEU A 242 9.00 0.62 -7.34
C LEU A 242 10.27 0.63 -8.21
N GLU A 243 11.43 0.88 -7.60
CA GLU A 243 12.72 0.92 -8.29
C GLU A 243 13.11 -0.47 -8.83
N MET A 244 13.07 -1.50 -7.99
CA MET A 244 13.49 -2.86 -8.38
C MET A 244 12.62 -3.47 -9.50
N GLN A 245 11.31 -3.17 -9.50
CA GLN A 245 10.38 -3.65 -10.51
C GLN A 245 10.33 -2.75 -11.76
N GLY A 246 11.03 -1.61 -11.74
CA GLY A 246 11.08 -0.67 -12.87
C GLY A 246 9.74 -0.01 -13.17
N PHE A 247 8.89 0.22 -12.17
CA PHE A 247 7.61 0.89 -12.36
C PHE A 247 7.80 2.41 -12.53
N ASP A 248 6.96 3.03 -13.36
CA ASP A 248 6.95 4.49 -13.54
C ASP A 248 6.33 5.17 -12.30
N PRO A 249 7.05 6.06 -11.60
CA PRO A 249 6.52 6.79 -10.45
C PRO A 249 5.35 7.73 -10.80
N ASN A 250 5.22 8.16 -12.07
CA ASN A 250 4.07 8.96 -12.52
C ASN A 250 2.78 8.13 -12.67
N GLN A 251 2.88 6.80 -12.59
CA GLN A 251 1.77 5.85 -12.73
C GLN A 251 1.61 4.94 -11.51
N THR A 252 2.34 5.21 -10.43
CA THR A 252 2.40 4.31 -9.26
C THR A 252 2.03 5.06 -8.01
N ALA A 253 1.04 4.56 -7.27
CA ALA A 253 0.76 5.00 -5.91
C ALA A 253 1.43 4.06 -4.90
N ILE A 254 1.96 4.63 -3.82
CA ILE A 254 2.54 3.90 -2.69
C ILE A 254 1.69 4.19 -1.46
N ILE A 255 1.20 3.14 -0.83
CA ILE A 255 0.48 3.17 0.44
C ILE A 255 1.37 2.52 1.48
N SER A 256 1.52 3.17 2.62
CA SER A 256 2.33 2.65 3.70
C SER A 256 1.54 2.49 4.99
N THR A 257 1.69 1.32 5.60
CA THR A 257 0.99 0.90 6.82
C THR A 257 1.85 1.11 8.07
N ILE A 258 2.46 2.29 8.24
CA ILE A 258 3.28 2.55 9.41
C ILE A 258 2.43 2.50 10.69
N GLY A 259 2.60 1.41 11.44
CA GLY A 259 1.89 1.12 12.67
C GLY A 259 0.80 0.06 12.52
N ASN A 260 0.12 -0.22 13.64
CA ASN A 260 -0.83 -1.33 13.71
C ASN A 260 -2.24 -0.84 13.33
N PHE A 261 -2.81 -1.42 12.26
CA PHE A 261 -4.17 -1.18 11.81
C PHE A 261 -5.02 -2.44 11.97
N THR A 262 -6.31 -2.26 12.24
CA THR A 262 -7.28 -3.37 12.21
C THR A 262 -7.69 -3.67 10.76
N GLU A 263 -8.18 -4.88 10.50
CA GLU A 263 -8.75 -5.27 9.20
C GLU A 263 -9.82 -4.29 8.74
N GLU A 264 -10.72 -3.87 9.64
CA GLU A 264 -11.76 -2.90 9.33
C GLU A 264 -11.21 -1.54 8.86
N ARG A 265 -10.17 -1.02 9.52
CA ARG A 265 -9.55 0.26 9.12
C ARG A 265 -8.84 0.15 7.78
N MET A 266 -8.18 -0.99 7.52
CA MET A 266 -7.56 -1.26 6.22
C MET A 266 -8.62 -1.37 5.12
N GLN A 267 -9.69 -2.14 5.34
CA GLN A 267 -10.80 -2.31 4.40
C GLN A 267 -11.42 -0.95 4.04
N LYS A 268 -11.85 -0.18 5.05
CA LYS A 268 -12.47 1.15 4.83
C LYS A 268 -11.56 2.07 4.02
N PHE A 269 -10.27 2.09 4.34
CA PHE A 269 -9.29 2.90 3.62
C PHE A 269 -9.15 2.46 2.16
N VAL A 270 -8.93 1.16 1.91
CA VAL A 270 -8.76 0.62 0.55
C VAL A 270 -10.02 0.82 -0.27
N ASP A 271 -11.21 0.58 0.31
CA ASP A 271 -12.51 0.84 -0.34
C ASP A 271 -12.58 2.28 -0.86
N LYS A 272 -12.29 3.25 0.02
CA LYS A 272 -12.39 4.66 -0.32
C LYS A 272 -11.33 5.09 -1.32
N PHE A 273 -10.10 4.58 -1.16
CA PHE A 273 -8.98 4.89 -2.05
C PHE A 273 -9.23 4.36 -3.47
N LEU A 274 -9.63 3.09 -3.61
CA LEU A 274 -9.96 2.48 -4.90
C LEU A 274 -11.19 3.11 -5.53
N ASN A 275 -12.24 3.44 -4.75
CA ASN A 275 -13.40 4.15 -5.27
C ASN A 275 -13.02 5.53 -5.84
N THR A 276 -12.05 6.21 -5.23
CA THR A 276 -11.54 7.49 -5.75
C THR A 276 -10.88 7.29 -7.11
N ILE A 277 -10.01 6.28 -7.26
CA ILE A 277 -9.36 5.96 -8.54
C ILE A 277 -10.38 5.52 -9.60
N ASN A 278 -11.28 4.61 -9.25
CA ASN A 278 -12.30 4.06 -10.16
C ASN A 278 -13.28 5.13 -10.65
N THR A 279 -13.67 6.08 -9.80
CA THR A 279 -14.52 7.21 -10.20
C THR A 279 -13.87 8.03 -11.31
N TYR A 280 -12.56 8.24 -11.24
CA TYR A 280 -11.82 8.93 -12.30
C TYR A 280 -11.69 8.07 -13.57
N LYS A 281 -11.34 6.79 -13.43
CA LYS A 281 -11.24 5.86 -14.57
C LYS A 281 -12.57 5.70 -15.31
N CYS A 282 -13.70 5.63 -14.61
CA CYS A 282 -15.03 5.59 -15.23
C CYS A 282 -15.37 6.86 -16.01
N LYS A 283 -14.99 8.05 -15.50
CA LYS A 283 -15.17 9.31 -16.23
C LYS A 283 -14.36 9.32 -17.52
N GLU A 284 -13.11 8.87 -17.47
CA GLU A 284 -12.22 8.80 -18.62
C GLU A 284 -12.73 7.80 -19.68
N TYR A 285 -13.21 6.63 -19.25
CA TYR A 285 -13.82 5.66 -20.15
C TYR A 285 -15.06 6.22 -20.87
N ASN A 286 -15.93 6.93 -20.14
CA ASN A 286 -17.08 7.60 -20.74
C ASN A 286 -16.68 8.72 -21.72
N GLU A 287 -15.57 9.42 -21.45
CA GLU A 287 -15.04 10.46 -22.32
C GLU A 287 -14.41 9.87 -23.59
N TYR A 288 -13.68 8.75 -23.46
CA TYR A 288 -13.17 7.94 -24.56
C TYR A 288 -14.29 7.47 -25.50
N HIS A 289 -15.40 6.94 -24.97
CA HIS A 289 -16.55 6.54 -25.80
C HIS A 289 -17.13 7.71 -26.61
N LYS A 290 -17.25 8.90 -25.98
CA LYS A 290 -17.68 10.12 -26.69
C LYS A 290 -16.68 10.56 -27.76
N GLU A 291 -15.39 10.32 -27.56
CA GLU A 291 -14.36 10.59 -28.57
C GLU A 291 -14.40 9.59 -29.72
N ILE A 292 -14.59 8.30 -29.43
CA ILE A 292 -14.77 7.26 -30.44
C ILE A 292 -16.02 7.52 -31.28
N ASP A 293 -17.14 7.90 -30.68
CA ASP A 293 -18.35 8.25 -31.42
C ASP A 293 -18.11 9.44 -32.37
N ARG A 294 -17.38 10.46 -31.91
CA ARG A 294 -16.98 11.61 -32.74
C ARG A 294 -16.03 11.19 -33.87
N TYR A 295 -15.05 10.34 -33.57
CA TYR A 295 -14.08 9.81 -34.53
C TYR A 295 -14.78 8.98 -35.62
N ASN A 296 -15.67 8.06 -35.23
CA ASN A 296 -16.44 7.22 -36.13
C ASN A 296 -17.34 8.07 -37.06
N LYS A 297 -17.93 9.15 -36.54
CA LYS A 297 -18.71 10.10 -37.36
C LYS A 297 -17.82 10.81 -38.40
N GLN A 298 -16.64 11.28 -38.00
CA GLN A 298 -15.68 11.91 -38.91
C GLN A 298 -15.20 10.95 -40.00
N LEU A 299 -14.91 9.70 -39.64
CA LEU A 299 -14.57 8.64 -40.61
C LEU A 299 -15.68 8.45 -41.65
N LYS A 300 -16.93 8.34 -41.20
CA LYS A 300 -18.08 8.20 -42.10
C LYS A 300 -18.24 9.40 -43.04
N ASP A 301 -18.05 10.61 -42.53
CA ASP A 301 -18.10 11.84 -43.34
C ASP A 301 -16.97 11.87 -44.38
N TYR A 302 -15.78 11.40 -44.02
CA TYR A 302 -14.63 11.28 -44.91
C TYR A 302 -14.84 10.22 -46.00
N GLU A 303 -15.37 9.04 -45.66
CA GLU A 303 -15.74 8.01 -46.62
C GLU A 303 -16.79 8.51 -47.62
N ASN A 304 -17.81 9.21 -47.13
CA ASN A 304 -18.85 9.83 -47.96
C ASN A 304 -18.25 10.85 -48.93
N TYR A 305 -17.33 11.69 -48.47
CA TYR A 305 -16.61 12.66 -49.30
C TYR A 305 -15.75 11.98 -50.37
N THR A 306 -14.99 10.95 -50.00
CA THR A 306 -14.13 10.19 -50.94
C THR A 306 -14.98 9.51 -52.02
N ASN A 307 -16.12 8.92 -51.63
CA ASN A 307 -17.06 8.32 -52.57
C ASN A 307 -17.75 9.36 -53.46
N PHE A 308 -18.00 10.56 -52.95
CA PHE A 308 -18.46 11.69 -53.76
C PHE A 308 -17.39 12.11 -54.78
N GLN A 309 -16.13 12.30 -54.37
CA GLN A 309 -15.03 12.67 -55.27
C GLN A 309 -14.86 11.65 -56.41
N LYS A 310 -14.85 10.34 -56.11
CA LYS A 310 -14.78 9.30 -57.14
C LYS A 310 -15.93 9.38 -58.16
N ARG A 311 -17.16 9.62 -57.68
CA ARG A 311 -18.33 9.79 -58.57
C ARG A 311 -18.21 11.05 -59.41
N TYR A 312 -17.74 12.13 -58.80
CA TYR A 312 -17.50 13.41 -59.45
C TYR A 312 -16.45 13.31 -60.56
N GLU A 313 -15.30 12.71 -60.27
CA GLU A 313 -14.22 12.48 -61.26
C GLU A 313 -14.70 11.61 -62.42
N LYS A 314 -15.45 10.53 -62.13
CA LYS A 314 -16.04 9.67 -63.17
C LYS A 314 -17.05 10.42 -64.04
N TRP A 315 -17.87 11.29 -63.44
CA TRP A 315 -18.79 12.14 -64.19
C TRP A 315 -18.02 13.16 -65.05
N ARG A 316 -17.05 13.85 -64.47
CA ARG A 316 -16.23 14.86 -65.14
C ARG A 316 -15.48 14.27 -66.34
N ALA A 317 -14.92 13.07 -66.19
CA ALA A 317 -14.26 12.35 -67.28
C ALA A 317 -15.23 12.04 -68.44
N LYS A 318 -16.49 11.67 -68.14
CA LYS A 318 -17.53 11.45 -69.16
C LYS A 318 -17.92 12.74 -69.88
N GLU A 319 -18.03 13.86 -69.15
CA GLU A 319 -18.36 15.15 -69.78
C GLU A 319 -17.21 15.70 -70.63
N LEU A 320 -15.95 15.57 -70.18
CA LEU A 320 -14.79 15.89 -71.01
C LEU A 320 -14.78 15.09 -72.31
N ALA A 321 -15.08 13.79 -72.26
CA ALA A 321 -15.10 12.92 -73.43
C ALA A 321 -16.15 13.33 -74.48
N LYS A 322 -17.24 14.01 -74.08
CA LYS A 322 -18.26 14.53 -75.02
C LYS A 322 -17.81 15.80 -75.75
N HIS A 323 -16.76 16.45 -75.28
CA HIS A 323 -16.28 17.72 -75.80
C HIS A 323 -14.82 17.62 -76.30
N ASP A 324 -14.44 16.48 -76.90
CA ASP A 324 -13.08 16.20 -77.40
C ASP A 324 -11.97 16.47 -76.38
N ASN A 325 -12.27 16.22 -75.10
CA ASN A 325 -11.39 16.52 -73.97
C ASN A 325 -11.01 18.01 -73.83
N ASP A 326 -11.76 18.94 -74.42
CA ASP A 326 -11.58 20.38 -74.24
C ASP A 326 -12.17 20.83 -72.89
N PRO A 327 -11.34 21.12 -71.88
CA PRO A 327 -11.81 21.45 -70.55
C PRO A 327 -12.50 22.81 -70.48
N LYS A 328 -12.37 23.67 -71.52
CA LYS A 328 -13.03 24.99 -71.59
C LYS A 328 -14.49 24.90 -72.03
N LYS A 329 -14.91 23.76 -72.59
CA LYS A 329 -16.28 23.51 -73.05
C LYS A 329 -17.13 22.72 -72.06
N VAL A 330 -16.52 22.18 -71.01
CA VAL A 330 -17.24 21.55 -69.89
C VAL A 330 -17.79 22.66 -69.00
N HIS A 331 -19.12 22.77 -68.91
CA HIS A 331 -19.80 23.74 -68.06
C HIS A 331 -19.31 23.60 -66.60
N ASN A 332 -19.09 24.72 -65.89
CA ASN A 332 -18.90 24.67 -64.44
C ASN A 332 -20.14 24.04 -63.78
N ASP A 333 -19.94 22.86 -63.17
CA ASP A 333 -20.84 22.01 -62.38
C ASP A 333 -22.38 22.18 -62.51
N PRO A 334 -23.12 21.18 -63.03
CA PRO A 334 -24.56 21.04 -62.80
C PRO A 334 -24.91 20.53 -61.39
N ILE A 335 -23.95 20.16 -60.54
CA ILE A 335 -24.18 19.61 -59.19
C ILE A 335 -24.03 20.71 -58.13
N PHE A 336 -24.64 21.86 -58.36
CA PHE A 336 -25.00 22.81 -57.30
C PHE A 336 -26.43 23.30 -57.54
N SER A 337 -27.38 22.36 -57.47
CA SER A 337 -28.73 22.67 -57.04
C SER A 337 -29.20 21.54 -56.11
N PRO A 338 -29.79 21.88 -54.95
CA PRO A 338 -30.17 20.89 -53.95
C PRO A 338 -31.21 19.98 -54.58
N VAL A 339 -30.90 18.69 -54.71
CA VAL A 339 -31.95 17.69 -54.85
C VAL A 339 -32.72 17.73 -53.53
N ARG A 340 -33.90 18.35 -53.57
CA ARG A 340 -34.91 18.27 -52.51
C ARG A 340 -35.28 16.79 -52.35
N ASP A 341 -34.65 16.12 -51.39
CA ASP A 341 -35.32 15.01 -50.73
C ASP A 341 -36.35 15.61 -49.77
N LYS A 342 -37.59 15.11 -49.82
CA LYS A 342 -38.77 15.80 -49.27
C LYS A 342 -38.75 16.02 -47.76
N ASN A 343 -37.74 15.53 -47.03
CA ASN A 343 -37.72 15.59 -45.56
C ASN A 343 -36.38 16.00 -44.90
N ASN A 344 -35.40 16.62 -45.57
CA ASN A 344 -34.25 17.18 -44.84
C ASN A 344 -33.66 18.46 -45.46
N LEU A 345 -33.80 19.56 -44.72
CA LEU A 345 -33.19 20.87 -44.95
C LEU A 345 -31.69 20.83 -44.59
N ILE A 346 -30.77 20.93 -45.57
CA ILE A 346 -29.52 21.72 -45.41
C ILE A 346 -29.05 22.26 -46.78
N PRO A 347 -28.94 23.59 -46.95
CA PRO A 347 -28.04 24.19 -47.92
C PRO A 347 -26.85 24.86 -47.22
N ARG A 348 -25.61 24.53 -47.60
CA ARG A 348 -24.48 25.49 -47.63
C ARG A 348 -23.31 24.97 -48.50
N PRO A 349 -22.72 25.82 -49.35
CA PRO A 349 -21.54 25.50 -50.15
C PRO A 349 -20.27 25.72 -49.32
N VAL A 350 -19.92 24.78 -48.43
CA VAL A 350 -18.61 24.81 -47.74
C VAL A 350 -18.14 23.39 -47.41
N PHE A 351 -17.88 22.55 -48.42
CA PHE A 351 -16.98 21.41 -48.22
C PHE A 351 -15.58 21.83 -48.72
N LYS A 352 -15.01 22.87 -48.10
CA LYS A 352 -13.55 23.01 -48.08
C LYS A 352 -13.09 22.04 -46.99
N PRO A 353 -12.32 20.98 -47.30
CA PRO A 353 -11.74 20.17 -46.24
C PRO A 353 -10.85 21.12 -45.44
N ALA A 354 -11.26 21.46 -44.21
CA ALA A 354 -10.34 22.03 -43.27
C ALA A 354 -9.20 21.01 -43.15
N LEU A 355 -8.03 21.42 -43.64
CA LEU A 355 -6.70 20.83 -43.51
C LEU A 355 -6.68 19.34 -43.13
N ALA A 356 -6.14 18.51 -44.05
CA ALA A 356 -5.42 17.27 -43.74
C ALA A 356 -5.72 16.73 -42.32
N LEU A 357 -6.88 16.09 -42.19
CA LEU A 357 -7.36 15.49 -40.96
C LEU A 357 -6.23 14.60 -40.39
N ARG A 358 -5.51 15.10 -39.38
CA ARG A 358 -4.75 14.24 -38.47
C ARG A 358 -5.78 13.50 -37.61
N LEU A 359 -6.50 12.57 -38.22
CA LEU A 359 -7.34 11.59 -37.55
C LEU A 359 -6.40 10.78 -36.67
N LYS A 360 -6.31 11.16 -35.40
CA LYS A 360 -5.61 10.40 -34.39
C LYS A 360 -6.67 9.56 -33.70
N GLU A 361 -6.56 8.24 -33.83
CA GLU A 361 -7.42 7.33 -33.09
C GLU A 361 -7.38 7.65 -31.59
N PRO A 362 -8.55 7.78 -30.93
CA PRO A 362 -8.60 7.90 -29.48
C PRO A 362 -7.91 6.69 -28.84
N LYS A 363 -7.09 6.93 -27.82
CA LYS A 363 -6.43 5.83 -27.08
C LYS A 363 -7.38 5.27 -26.04
N ILE A 364 -7.57 3.94 -26.03
CA ILE A 364 -8.31 3.24 -24.97
C ILE A 364 -7.62 3.50 -23.63
N PRO A 365 -8.34 3.96 -22.59
CA PRO A 365 -7.76 4.15 -21.27
C PRO A 365 -7.44 2.81 -20.59
N ASN A 366 -6.29 2.71 -19.92
CA ASN A 366 -5.91 1.52 -19.16
C ASN A 366 -6.69 1.46 -17.84
N LEU A 367 -7.68 0.58 -17.77
CA LEU A 367 -8.54 0.42 -16.59
C LEU A 367 -7.96 -0.52 -15.54
N SER A 368 -7.04 -1.41 -15.92
CA SER A 368 -6.44 -2.39 -14.99
C SER A 368 -5.63 -1.70 -13.89
N LEU A 369 -5.61 -2.31 -12.71
CA LEU A 369 -4.80 -1.89 -11.56
C LEU A 369 -3.95 -3.06 -11.13
N ASN A 370 -2.64 -2.94 -11.31
CA ASN A 370 -1.68 -3.87 -10.77
C ASN A 370 -1.45 -3.53 -9.29
N VAL A 371 -1.74 -4.46 -8.38
CA VAL A 371 -1.54 -4.28 -6.95
C VAL A 371 -0.35 -5.13 -6.51
N ILE A 372 0.59 -4.52 -5.81
CA ILE A 372 1.78 -5.17 -5.25
C ILE A 372 1.71 -5.04 -3.73
N LEU A 373 1.81 -6.15 -3.02
CA LEU A 373 1.92 -6.20 -1.57
C LEU A 373 3.36 -6.55 -1.19
N ALA A 374 4.01 -5.68 -0.42
CA ALA A 374 5.43 -5.72 -0.11
C ALA A 374 5.70 -5.45 1.37
N MET A 375 4.99 -6.18 2.23
CA MET A 375 5.18 -6.12 3.67
C MET A 375 6.50 -6.77 4.11
N ASP A 376 6.98 -6.39 5.29
CA ASP A 376 8.20 -6.95 5.89
C ASP A 376 8.15 -8.47 6.03
N HIS A 377 9.32 -9.11 5.99
CA HIS A 377 9.46 -10.55 6.14
C HIS A 377 9.42 -10.96 7.63
N ASP A 378 8.35 -10.60 8.33
CA ASP A 378 8.10 -11.01 9.71
C ASP A 378 6.66 -11.53 9.92
N GLU A 379 6.32 -11.89 11.16
CA GLU A 379 4.99 -12.41 11.46
C GLU A 379 3.87 -11.38 11.25
N GLN A 380 4.14 -10.12 11.55
CA GLN A 380 3.17 -9.05 11.40
C GLN A 380 2.94 -8.72 9.92
N GLY A 381 4.01 -8.60 9.13
CA GLY A 381 3.94 -8.40 7.69
C GLY A 381 3.18 -9.52 6.98
N ARG A 382 3.37 -10.78 7.38
CA ARG A 382 2.56 -11.91 6.87
C ARG A 382 1.07 -11.77 7.18
N LYS A 383 0.71 -11.34 8.40
CA LYS A 383 -0.69 -11.09 8.78
C LYS A 383 -1.30 -9.96 7.95
N PHE A 384 -0.55 -8.88 7.73
CA PHE A 384 -1.00 -7.74 6.94
C PHE A 384 -1.17 -8.10 5.46
N ASN A 385 -0.23 -8.85 4.89
CA ASN A 385 -0.34 -9.38 3.52
C ASN A 385 -1.63 -10.19 3.35
N ALA A 386 -1.93 -11.15 4.24
CA ALA A 386 -3.13 -11.96 4.13
C ALA A 386 -4.44 -11.14 4.20
N ILE A 387 -4.47 -10.13 5.07
CA ILE A 387 -5.61 -9.22 5.19
C ILE A 387 -5.76 -8.37 3.91
N LEU A 388 -4.67 -7.73 3.46
CA LEU A 388 -4.68 -6.87 2.28
C LEU A 388 -4.98 -7.66 1.00
N GLU A 389 -4.47 -8.88 0.86
CA GLU A 389 -4.75 -9.77 -0.26
C GLU A 389 -6.27 -10.00 -0.40
N LYS A 390 -6.93 -10.38 0.71
CA LYS A 390 -8.39 -10.56 0.75
C LYS A 390 -9.14 -9.28 0.37
N ILE A 391 -8.72 -8.14 0.93
CA ILE A 391 -9.33 -6.84 0.67
C ILE A 391 -9.22 -6.48 -0.83
N PHE A 392 -8.00 -6.53 -1.40
CA PHE A 392 -7.77 -6.14 -2.79
C PHE A 392 -8.37 -7.12 -3.79
N TYR A 393 -8.35 -8.43 -3.50
CA TYR A 393 -9.02 -9.43 -4.34
C TYR A 393 -10.54 -9.17 -4.41
N ALA A 394 -11.17 -8.75 -3.31
CA ALA A 394 -12.59 -8.43 -3.30
C ALA A 394 -12.95 -7.29 -4.28
N HIS A 395 -12.04 -6.32 -4.48
CA HIS A 395 -12.22 -5.17 -5.37
C HIS A 395 -11.79 -5.42 -6.82
N THR A 396 -10.60 -5.99 -6.99
CA THR A 396 -9.96 -6.11 -8.31
C THR A 396 -10.36 -7.39 -9.03
N LYS A 397 -10.81 -8.42 -8.30
CA LYS A 397 -11.01 -9.80 -8.80
C LYS A 397 -9.73 -10.45 -9.34
N GLU A 398 -8.58 -9.84 -9.07
CA GLU A 398 -7.26 -10.33 -9.40
C GLU A 398 -6.48 -10.53 -8.11
N ILE A 399 -5.64 -11.58 -8.06
CA ILE A 399 -4.78 -11.82 -6.89
C ILE A 399 -3.64 -10.79 -6.96
N PRO A 400 -3.42 -9.97 -5.91
CA PRO A 400 -2.30 -9.04 -5.88
C PRO A 400 -0.96 -9.76 -6.03
N ASN A 401 0.00 -9.11 -6.69
CA ASN A 401 1.36 -9.58 -6.75
C ASN A 401 2.02 -9.44 -5.37
N ILE A 402 2.52 -10.53 -4.82
CA ILE A 402 3.21 -10.51 -3.53
C ILE A 402 4.71 -10.41 -3.76
N TYR A 403 5.31 -9.30 -3.35
CA TYR A 403 6.76 -9.17 -3.23
C TYR A 403 7.17 -9.59 -1.82
N THR A 404 7.81 -10.75 -1.71
CA THR A 404 8.35 -11.24 -0.43
C THR A 404 9.84 -10.90 -0.38
N PRO A 405 10.28 -10.01 0.53
CA PRO A 405 11.70 -9.69 0.68
C PRO A 405 12.52 -10.95 0.97
N ILE A 406 13.71 -11.07 0.39
CA ILE A 406 14.65 -12.14 0.74
C ILE A 406 15.40 -11.83 2.03
N SER A 407 15.58 -10.55 2.33
CA SER A 407 16.13 -10.02 3.56
C SER A 407 15.02 -9.71 4.57
N LYS A 408 15.19 -8.64 5.36
CA LYS A 408 14.20 -8.20 6.35
C LYS A 408 13.04 -7.44 5.69
N ASP A 409 13.37 -6.47 4.84
CA ASP A 409 12.44 -5.56 4.18
C ASP A 409 12.86 -5.30 2.72
N ALA A 410 12.00 -4.64 1.95
CA ALA A 410 12.29 -4.38 0.54
C ALA A 410 13.44 -3.38 0.33
N ASN A 411 13.72 -2.51 1.31
CA ASN A 411 14.82 -1.57 1.21
C ASN A 411 16.19 -2.25 1.34
N ASP A 412 16.33 -3.21 2.25
CA ASP A 412 17.54 -4.01 2.36
C ASP A 412 17.74 -4.88 1.11
N ASP A 413 16.68 -5.40 0.50
CA ASP A 413 16.73 -6.08 -0.80
C ASP A 413 17.27 -5.18 -1.92
N LEU A 414 16.84 -3.91 -1.99
CA LEU A 414 17.37 -2.93 -2.95
C LEU A 414 18.87 -2.66 -2.71
N LYS A 415 19.29 -2.49 -1.45
CA LYS A 415 20.71 -2.30 -1.10
C LYS A 415 21.54 -3.50 -1.53
N ILE A 416 21.03 -4.72 -1.31
CA ILE A 416 21.66 -5.95 -1.79
C ILE A 416 21.74 -5.93 -3.31
N ALA A 417 20.63 -5.70 -4.03
CA ALA A 417 20.61 -5.67 -5.48
C ALA A 417 21.67 -4.70 -6.03
N LYS A 418 21.72 -3.46 -5.52
CA LYS A 418 22.72 -2.47 -5.93
C LYS A 418 24.15 -2.86 -5.58
N ALA A 419 24.39 -3.43 -4.40
CA ALA A 419 25.72 -3.93 -4.02
C ALA A 419 26.21 -5.03 -4.97
N LEU A 420 25.30 -5.89 -5.46
CA LEU A 420 25.59 -6.96 -6.41
C LEU A 420 25.60 -6.49 -7.88
N GLY A 421 25.30 -5.22 -8.16
CA GLY A 421 25.19 -4.69 -9.53
C GLY A 421 23.95 -5.19 -10.29
N LEU A 422 22.90 -5.57 -9.56
CA LEU A 422 21.65 -6.10 -10.07
C LEU A 422 20.54 -5.04 -10.02
N ARG A 423 19.59 -5.11 -10.96
CA ARG A 423 18.39 -4.25 -10.95
C ARG A 423 17.32 -4.73 -9.97
N GLN A 424 17.23 -6.04 -9.77
CA GLN A 424 16.27 -6.70 -8.90
C GLN A 424 16.92 -7.89 -8.23
N ILE A 425 16.33 -8.34 -7.13
CA ILE A 425 16.79 -9.52 -6.40
C ILE A 425 15.64 -10.50 -6.17
N SER A 426 15.96 -11.78 -6.20
CA SER A 426 15.07 -12.88 -5.81
C SER A 426 15.93 -14.03 -5.31
N ASN A 427 15.32 -15.02 -4.65
CA ASN A 427 16.06 -16.21 -4.20
C ASN A 427 16.80 -16.89 -5.35
N ARG A 428 16.19 -16.99 -6.53
CA ARG A 428 16.82 -17.59 -7.71
C ARG A 428 18.03 -16.77 -8.17
N ILE A 429 17.86 -15.46 -8.33
CA ILE A 429 18.94 -14.56 -8.77
C ILE A 429 20.10 -14.58 -7.78
N LEU A 430 19.79 -14.60 -6.47
CA LEU A 430 20.80 -14.69 -5.43
C LEU A 430 21.57 -16.02 -5.52
N GLN A 431 20.89 -17.15 -5.71
CA GLN A 431 21.56 -18.45 -5.85
C GLN A 431 22.45 -18.49 -7.10
N ASP A 432 21.96 -17.98 -8.23
CA ASP A 432 22.73 -17.89 -9.47
C ASP A 432 24.00 -17.04 -9.26
N PHE A 433 23.87 -15.89 -8.58
CA PHE A 433 24.99 -15.03 -8.20
C PHE A 433 26.00 -15.75 -7.30
N LEU A 434 25.54 -16.47 -6.26
CA LEU A 434 26.42 -17.21 -5.34
C LEU A 434 27.18 -18.33 -6.05
N ILE A 435 26.53 -19.05 -6.96
CA ILE A 435 27.16 -20.11 -7.76
C ILE A 435 28.23 -19.52 -8.69
N ASP A 436 27.90 -18.45 -9.41
CA ASP A 436 28.85 -17.77 -10.31
C ASP A 436 30.04 -17.18 -9.53
N THR A 437 29.76 -16.53 -8.40
CA THR A 437 30.80 -15.97 -7.52
C THR A 437 31.74 -17.06 -7.02
N ARG A 438 31.21 -18.21 -6.58
CA ARG A 438 32.03 -19.34 -6.15
C ARG A 438 32.92 -19.86 -7.28
N LYS A 439 32.38 -20.02 -8.48
CA LYS A 439 33.15 -20.45 -9.67
C LYS A 439 34.27 -19.46 -9.99
N LYS A 440 33.98 -18.16 -9.97
CA LYS A 440 34.97 -17.09 -10.22
C LYS A 440 36.06 -17.04 -9.16
N MET A 441 35.71 -17.18 -7.88
CA MET A 441 36.69 -17.19 -6.78
C MET A 441 37.67 -18.37 -6.88
N GLN A 442 37.18 -19.54 -7.30
CA GLN A 442 37.96 -20.76 -7.48
C GLN A 442 38.75 -20.81 -8.80
N ASN A 443 38.40 -19.99 -9.80
CA ASN A 443 39.08 -19.98 -11.09
C ASN A 443 40.50 -19.34 -10.95
N PRO A 444 41.58 -20.05 -11.36
CA PRO A 444 42.95 -19.53 -11.31
C PRO A 444 43.18 -18.27 -12.15
N THR A 445 42.36 -18.07 -13.20
CA THR A 445 42.50 -16.93 -14.13
C THR A 445 41.81 -15.65 -13.62
N THR A 446 41.02 -15.73 -12.54
CA THR A 446 40.40 -14.54 -11.93
C THR A 446 41.44 -13.71 -11.21
N THR A 447 41.54 -12.44 -11.59
CA THR A 447 42.55 -11.52 -11.07
C THR A 447 42.30 -11.16 -9.60
N PRO A 448 43.33 -10.79 -8.82
CA PRO A 448 43.17 -10.36 -7.43
C PRO A 448 42.17 -9.20 -7.23
N PRO A 449 42.13 -8.16 -8.09
CA PRO A 449 41.11 -7.10 -7.99
C PRO A 449 39.68 -7.64 -8.16
N GLN A 450 39.46 -8.57 -9.08
CA GLN A 450 38.14 -9.19 -9.27
C GLN A 450 37.73 -10.01 -8.05
N LYS A 451 38.65 -10.76 -7.44
CA LYS A 451 38.39 -11.50 -6.20
C LYS A 451 38.06 -10.56 -5.03
N SER A 452 38.76 -9.43 -4.93
CA SER A 452 38.48 -8.40 -3.92
C SER A 452 37.09 -7.77 -4.09
N ILE A 453 36.68 -7.46 -5.32
CA ILE A 453 35.31 -6.97 -5.62
C ILE A 453 34.27 -8.00 -5.16
N LEU A 454 34.44 -9.27 -5.53
CA LEU A 454 33.51 -10.33 -5.14
C LEU A 454 33.45 -10.53 -3.62
N ALA A 455 34.60 -10.47 -2.94
CA ALA A 455 34.65 -10.55 -1.48
C ALA A 455 33.88 -9.40 -0.82
N ASN A 456 34.04 -8.16 -1.31
CA ASN A 456 33.31 -7.00 -0.82
C ASN A 456 31.79 -7.13 -1.05
N GLN A 457 31.37 -7.69 -2.20
CA GLN A 457 29.96 -7.97 -2.49
C GLN A 457 29.37 -9.02 -1.53
N LEU A 458 30.12 -10.09 -1.26
CA LEU A 458 29.71 -11.13 -0.30
C LEU A 458 29.63 -10.60 1.12
N GLN A 459 30.54 -9.71 1.54
CA GLN A 459 30.49 -9.09 2.87
C GLN A 459 29.23 -8.22 3.02
N LYS A 460 28.93 -7.36 2.05
CA LYS A 460 27.71 -6.54 2.08
C LYS A 460 26.43 -7.38 2.13
N LEU A 461 26.40 -8.49 1.38
CA LEU A 461 25.30 -9.45 1.44
C LEU A 461 25.16 -10.05 2.85
N GLN A 462 26.28 -10.39 3.50
CA GLN A 462 26.29 -10.92 4.86
C GLN A 462 25.80 -9.92 5.90
N ASP A 463 26.12 -8.64 5.74
CA ASP A 463 25.73 -7.58 6.66
C ASP A 463 24.22 -7.27 6.61
N LEU A 464 23.59 -7.44 5.44
CA LEU A 464 22.19 -7.10 5.20
C LEU A 464 21.23 -8.30 5.31
N MET A 465 21.74 -9.53 5.17
CA MET A 465 20.89 -10.73 5.27
C MET A 465 20.56 -11.09 6.73
N PRO A 466 19.33 -11.53 7.01
CA PRO A 466 18.97 -12.01 8.34
C PRO A 466 19.78 -13.27 8.70
N LYS A 467 20.49 -13.22 9.84
CA LYS A 467 21.15 -14.39 10.43
C LYS A 467 20.08 -15.46 10.76
N PRO A 468 20.21 -16.73 10.36
CA PRO A 468 21.41 -17.45 9.87
C PRO A 468 21.28 -17.98 8.42
N LYS A 469 20.61 -17.29 7.49
CA LYS A 469 20.25 -17.83 6.15
C LYS A 469 21.42 -18.00 5.15
N LEU A 470 22.67 -17.72 5.51
CA LEU A 470 23.82 -17.92 4.62
C LEU A 470 24.48 -19.28 4.86
N PRO A 471 24.65 -20.13 3.82
CA PRO A 471 25.46 -21.34 3.93
C PRO A 471 26.91 -20.96 4.27
N GLN A 472 27.35 -21.33 5.48
CA GLN A 472 28.69 -21.02 6.00
C GLN A 472 29.84 -21.53 5.09
N GLY A 473 29.56 -22.47 4.18
CA GLY A 473 30.56 -23.10 3.30
C GLY A 473 31.09 -22.25 2.15
N VAL A 474 30.54 -21.05 1.87
CA VAL A 474 31.07 -20.17 0.79
C VAL A 474 32.21 -19.26 1.29
N PHE A 475 32.23 -18.96 2.59
CA PHE A 475 33.17 -17.99 3.18
C PHE A 475 34.49 -18.61 3.69
N ASN A 476 34.51 -19.92 3.96
CA ASN A 476 35.66 -20.59 4.59
C ASN A 476 36.93 -20.66 3.72
N GLY A 477 36.80 -20.50 2.39
CA GLY A 477 37.94 -20.59 1.47
C GLY A 477 38.82 -19.34 1.38
N TYR A 478 38.42 -18.21 1.99
CA TYR A 478 39.18 -16.95 1.91
C TYR A 478 39.72 -16.48 3.26
N GLN A 479 39.12 -16.91 4.38
CA GLN A 479 39.60 -16.57 5.72
C GLN A 479 40.84 -17.39 6.16
N GLN A 480 41.09 -18.56 5.58
CA GLN A 480 42.25 -19.39 5.94
C GLN A 480 43.56 -18.90 5.31
N ASP A 481 43.52 -18.25 4.13
CA ASP A 481 44.74 -17.82 3.43
C ASP A 481 45.15 -16.35 3.70
N HIS A 482 44.26 -15.56 4.31
CA HIS A 482 44.51 -14.13 4.57
C HIS A 482 44.06 -13.71 5.98
N GLY A 483 44.67 -14.28 7.02
CA GLY A 483 44.95 -13.64 8.32
C GLY A 483 43.94 -12.65 8.91
N PHE A 484 42.63 -12.90 8.83
CA PHE A 484 41.63 -12.14 9.58
C PHE A 484 41.15 -12.97 10.76
N GLY A 485 41.27 -12.36 11.95
CA GLY A 485 41.21 -12.99 13.26
C GLY A 485 40.07 -13.97 13.47
N SER A 486 40.45 -15.15 13.96
CA SER A 486 39.55 -16.14 14.50
C SER A 486 38.77 -15.58 15.69
N LYS A 487 37.45 -15.78 15.69
CA LYS A 487 36.66 -16.18 16.87
C LYS A 487 35.20 -16.41 16.45
N TYR A 488 34.69 -17.56 16.87
CA TYR A 488 33.31 -18.06 16.78
C TYR A 488 32.88 -18.73 15.46
N VAL A 489 33.31 -19.98 15.26
CA VAL A 489 32.41 -21.02 14.75
C VAL A 489 32.71 -22.33 15.48
N ALA A 490 31.85 -22.72 16.40
CA ALA A 490 31.81 -24.07 16.93
C ALA A 490 30.43 -24.68 16.61
N ASN A 491 30.50 -25.83 15.92
CA ASN A 491 29.55 -26.92 15.83
C ASN A 491 28.25 -26.76 15.00
N SER A 492 28.24 -27.53 13.89
CA SER A 492 27.18 -28.43 13.36
C SER A 492 25.73 -27.91 13.28
N VAL A 493 24.99 -28.09 12.18
CA VAL A 493 24.44 -29.37 11.68
C VAL A 493 24.10 -29.28 10.17
N TYR A 494 24.38 -30.36 9.45
CA TYR A 494 23.95 -30.63 8.07
C TYR A 494 22.44 -30.84 7.98
N TYR A 495 21.77 -30.28 6.95
CA TYR A 495 20.50 -30.83 6.46
C TYR A 495 20.71 -31.34 5.03
N THR A 496 20.79 -32.67 4.91
CA THR A 496 20.55 -33.39 3.66
C THR A 496 19.05 -33.54 3.44
N ASN A 497 18.59 -33.14 2.26
CA ASN A 497 17.27 -33.49 1.72
C ASN A 497 17.11 -35.01 1.69
N ASN A 498 16.13 -35.55 2.41
CA ASN A 498 15.59 -36.87 2.10
C ASN A 498 14.31 -36.67 1.27
N GLN A 499 14.47 -36.72 -0.05
CA GLN A 499 13.41 -37.17 -0.94
C GLN A 499 13.48 -38.68 -1.04
N SER A 500 12.32 -39.28 -0.79
CA SER A 500 11.97 -40.67 -1.03
C SER A 500 12.41 -41.21 -2.39
N GLN A 501 13.13 -42.33 -2.41
CA GLN A 501 12.94 -43.37 -3.43
C GLN A 501 13.08 -44.77 -2.81
N ASN A 502 11.99 -45.52 -2.89
CA ASN A 502 11.95 -46.98 -2.78
C ASN A 502 12.87 -47.62 -3.83
N LYS A 503 13.58 -48.68 -3.46
CA LYS A 503 13.57 -50.01 -4.11
C LYS A 503 14.64 -50.95 -3.54
N GLY A 504 14.23 -52.18 -3.24
CA GLY A 504 15.00 -53.37 -3.65
C GLY A 504 15.80 -54.11 -2.58
N HIS A 505 15.19 -55.20 -2.10
CA HIS A 505 15.70 -56.55 -1.81
C HIS A 505 17.20 -56.91 -1.74
N GLU A 506 17.41 -58.01 -1.00
CA GLU A 506 18.59 -58.91 -0.86
C GLU A 506 19.56 -58.50 0.25
N ARG A 507 19.82 -59.27 1.31
CA ARG A 507 19.59 -60.68 1.67
C ARG A 507 19.41 -60.80 3.18
#